data_AF-U3N4E3-F1
#
_entry.id   AF-U3N4E3-F1
#
_cell.length_a   1.000
_cell.length_b   1.000
_cell.length_c   1.000
_cell.angle_alpha   90.00
_cell.angle_beta   90.00
_cell.angle_gamma   90.00
#
_symmetry.space_group_name_H-M   'P 1'
#
loop_
_entity.id
_entity.type
_entity.pdbx_description
1 polymer ?
#
loop_
_entity_poly.entity_id
_entity_poly.type
_entity_poly.pdbx_seq_one_letter_code
_entity_poly.pdbx_strand_id
1 'polypeptide(L)'
;ILLHIIIPGELKGAKPSKEIAEAKDAVFLVDGIEVNRPKNEGLTDVLDGVSLNLHKKTEGPVNIDIKTDSDKGIEMIKEFVAAYNTVLKFSKESTAVDKNSTVRDGKEEGGEIGQSFWEGKTKTGLLSGEHTVIRLIAGMKTVASSSYPVSGENSVRMLSDIGINTGKVGSKWADIQDGFLILDEDKLRSKLAENPDSVRNLFAIDTNSDARMDTGVGVDLLEHIKPYTQYAGGLVSGKVKMLEEQVADNNKKIKE
;
A
#
# COMPACT_ATOMS: atom_id res chain seq x y z
N ILE A 1 -35.49 -28.51 21.38
CA ILE A 1 -34.58 -29.63 21.75
C ILE A 1 -33.24 -29.31 21.11
N LEU A 2 -32.25 -28.85 21.87
CA LEU A 2 -30.90 -28.59 21.37
C LEU A 2 -30.17 -29.94 21.23
N LEU A 3 -29.79 -30.33 20.02
CA LEU A 3 -28.88 -31.46 19.81
C LEU A 3 -27.43 -30.96 19.87
N HIS A 4 -26.70 -31.40 20.90
CA HIS A 4 -25.25 -31.36 20.90
C HIS A 4 -24.73 -32.55 20.10
N ILE A 5 -24.05 -32.30 18.98
CA ILE A 5 -23.36 -33.35 18.22
C ILE A 5 -21.97 -33.49 18.83
N ILE A 6 -21.77 -34.56 19.60
CA ILE A 6 -20.45 -34.97 20.08
C ILE A 6 -19.84 -35.84 18.98
N ILE A 7 -18.72 -35.41 18.40
CA ILE A 7 -17.94 -36.22 17.46
C ILE A 7 -17.11 -37.21 18.29
N PRO A 8 -17.36 -38.53 18.23
CA PRO A 8 -16.53 -39.50 18.94
C PRO A 8 -15.17 -39.62 18.24
N GLY A 9 -14.08 -39.73 19.02
CA GLY A 9 -12.77 -40.10 18.49
C GLY A 9 -12.77 -41.50 17.86
N GLU A 10 -11.79 -41.78 16.99
CA GLU A 10 -11.71 -42.99 16.16
C GLU A 10 -12.07 -44.29 16.91
N LEU A 11 -13.18 -44.89 16.50
CA LEU A 11 -13.65 -46.16 17.03
C LEU A 11 -12.86 -47.32 16.41
N LYS A 12 -11.85 -47.82 17.11
CA LYS A 12 -11.21 -49.10 16.76
C LYS A 12 -12.17 -50.26 17.05
N GLY A 13 -12.93 -50.68 16.03
CA GLY A 13 -13.54 -52.01 15.95
C GLY A 13 -15.01 -52.18 16.36
N ALA A 14 -15.71 -51.12 16.78
CA ALA A 14 -17.16 -51.18 17.03
C ALA A 14 -17.91 -50.42 15.92
N LYS A 15 -18.70 -51.15 15.12
CA LYS A 15 -19.61 -50.54 14.12
C LYS A 15 -20.91 -50.11 14.81
N PRO A 16 -21.42 -48.89 14.58
CA PRO A 16 -22.67 -48.43 15.18
C PRO A 16 -23.85 -49.32 14.75
N SER A 17 -24.74 -49.66 15.68
CA SER A 17 -25.91 -50.53 15.43
C SER A 17 -26.97 -49.87 14.55
N LYS A 18 -26.92 -48.55 14.39
CA LYS A 18 -27.79 -47.76 13.52
C LYS A 18 -27.03 -46.54 12.99
N GLU A 19 -26.50 -46.67 11.78
CA GLU A 19 -25.84 -45.59 11.07
C GLU A 19 -26.88 -44.71 10.37
N ILE A 20 -26.94 -43.43 10.71
CA ILE A 20 -27.92 -42.47 10.16
C ILE A 20 -27.41 -41.91 8.83
N ALA A 21 -26.09 -41.76 8.69
CA ALA A 21 -25.40 -41.37 7.48
C ALA A 21 -23.94 -41.84 7.53
N GLU A 22 -23.45 -42.43 6.45
CA GLU A 22 -22.04 -42.78 6.28
C GLU A 22 -21.22 -41.54 5.91
N ALA A 23 -20.01 -41.43 6.45
CA ALA A 23 -19.03 -40.45 5.97
C ALA A 23 -18.62 -40.82 4.53
N LYS A 24 -18.70 -39.87 3.62
CA LYS A 24 -18.34 -40.05 2.21
C LYS A 24 -17.48 -38.90 1.74
N ASP A 25 -16.47 -39.23 0.96
CA ASP A 25 -15.66 -38.22 0.28
C ASP A 25 -16.50 -37.48 -0.77
N ALA A 26 -16.11 -36.24 -1.02
CA ALA A 26 -16.60 -35.46 -2.13
C ALA A 26 -16.05 -36.03 -3.44
N VAL A 27 -16.93 -36.34 -4.38
CA VAL A 27 -16.56 -36.80 -5.73
C VAL A 27 -17.20 -35.85 -6.73
N PHE A 28 -16.38 -35.22 -7.56
CA PHE A 28 -16.81 -34.22 -8.54
C PHE A 28 -15.87 -34.20 -9.76
N LEU A 29 -16.32 -33.56 -10.84
CA LEU A 29 -15.58 -33.44 -12.09
C LEU A 29 -15.10 -32.00 -12.28
N VAL A 30 -13.83 -31.83 -12.65
CA VAL A 30 -13.26 -30.54 -13.08
C VAL A 30 -12.71 -30.75 -14.49
N ASP A 31 -13.29 -30.06 -15.47
CA ASP A 31 -12.96 -30.22 -16.90
C ASP A 31 -12.96 -31.68 -17.39
N GLY A 32 -13.87 -32.50 -16.83
CA GLY A 32 -14.01 -33.92 -17.15
C GLY A 32 -13.08 -34.86 -16.37
N ILE A 33 -12.19 -34.34 -15.52
CA ILE A 33 -11.31 -35.12 -14.65
C ILE A 33 -12.00 -35.34 -13.30
N GLU A 34 -12.09 -36.60 -12.87
CA GLU A 34 -12.64 -36.95 -11.57
C GLU A 34 -11.66 -36.61 -10.44
N VAL A 35 -12.17 -35.89 -9.44
CA VAL A 35 -11.44 -35.48 -8.25
C VAL A 35 -12.20 -35.99 -7.03
N ASN A 36 -11.47 -36.64 -6.12
CA ASN A 36 -11.98 -37.08 -4.83
C ASN A 36 -11.30 -36.28 -3.70
N ARG A 37 -12.08 -35.72 -2.76
CA ARG A 37 -11.57 -35.05 -1.56
C ARG A 37 -12.34 -35.44 -0.30
N PRO A 38 -11.66 -35.57 0.86
CA PRO A 38 -12.31 -35.94 2.13
C PRO A 38 -13.12 -34.79 2.75
N LYS A 39 -13.07 -33.58 2.18
CA LYS A 39 -13.76 -32.38 2.69
C LYS A 39 -14.41 -31.60 1.55
N ASN A 40 -15.41 -30.81 1.91
CA ASN A 40 -16.17 -29.98 0.97
C ASN A 40 -15.73 -28.51 0.97
N GLU A 41 -14.94 -28.07 1.95
CA GLU A 41 -14.61 -26.65 2.14
C GLU A 41 -13.10 -26.38 2.08
N GLY A 42 -12.74 -25.23 1.53
CA GLY A 42 -11.37 -24.75 1.41
C GLY A 42 -10.49 -25.68 0.60
N LEU A 43 -10.99 -26.17 -0.54
CA LEU A 43 -10.20 -26.98 -1.47
C LEU A 43 -9.32 -26.06 -2.31
N THR A 44 -8.01 -26.04 -2.03
CA THR A 44 -7.03 -25.16 -2.69
C THR A 44 -6.06 -25.90 -3.62
N ASP A 45 -6.21 -27.22 -3.71
CA ASP A 45 -5.30 -28.13 -4.42
C ASP A 45 -5.92 -28.69 -5.70
N VAL A 46 -7.07 -28.15 -6.10
CA VAL A 46 -7.85 -28.61 -7.27
C VAL A 46 -7.60 -27.69 -8.47
N LEU A 47 -7.68 -26.37 -8.24
CA LEU A 47 -7.42 -25.33 -9.22
C LEU A 47 -6.43 -24.35 -8.59
N ASP A 48 -5.32 -24.07 -9.27
CA ASP A 48 -4.30 -23.18 -8.75
C ASP A 48 -4.86 -21.76 -8.53
N GLY A 49 -4.52 -21.16 -7.40
CA GLY A 49 -5.03 -19.84 -7.00
C GLY A 49 -6.52 -19.76 -6.64
N VAL A 50 -7.26 -20.89 -6.62
CA VAL A 50 -8.71 -20.91 -6.34
C VAL A 50 -9.01 -21.74 -5.11
N SER A 51 -9.89 -21.22 -4.24
CA SER A 51 -10.47 -21.98 -3.13
C SER A 51 -11.90 -22.42 -3.48
N LEU A 52 -12.11 -23.73 -3.60
CA LEU A 52 -13.41 -24.29 -3.95
C LEU A 52 -14.17 -24.78 -2.71
N ASN A 53 -15.45 -24.40 -2.64
CA ASN A 53 -16.39 -24.86 -1.61
C ASN A 53 -17.58 -25.57 -2.29
N LEU A 54 -17.82 -26.83 -1.90
CA LEU A 54 -18.85 -27.69 -2.44
C LEU A 54 -20.07 -27.68 -1.52
N HIS A 55 -21.10 -26.94 -1.89
CA HIS A 55 -22.28 -26.80 -1.04
C HIS A 55 -23.35 -27.87 -1.29
N LYS A 56 -23.62 -28.19 -2.56
CA LYS A 56 -24.66 -29.14 -2.98
C LYS A 56 -24.29 -29.81 -4.29
N LYS A 57 -24.90 -30.97 -4.55
CA LYS A 57 -24.80 -31.65 -5.83
C LYS A 57 -25.47 -30.82 -6.93
N THR A 58 -24.80 -30.68 -8.06
CA THR A 58 -25.32 -29.98 -9.24
C THR A 58 -26.11 -30.95 -10.13
N GLU A 59 -27.12 -30.45 -10.84
CA GLU A 59 -27.91 -31.26 -11.79
C GLU A 59 -27.32 -31.26 -13.21
N GLY A 60 -26.33 -30.40 -13.45
CA GLY A 60 -25.57 -30.29 -14.69
C GLY A 60 -24.21 -29.61 -14.48
N PRO A 61 -23.43 -29.40 -15.55
CA PRO A 61 -22.15 -28.69 -15.50
C PRO A 61 -22.35 -27.24 -15.04
N VAL A 62 -21.47 -26.77 -14.15
CA VAL A 62 -21.41 -25.38 -13.72
C VAL A 62 -20.17 -24.74 -14.33
N ASN A 63 -20.37 -23.66 -15.09
CA ASN A 63 -19.25 -22.89 -15.63
C ASN A 63 -18.78 -21.87 -14.60
N ILE A 64 -17.49 -21.91 -14.29
CA ILE A 64 -16.82 -20.93 -13.43
C ILE A 64 -15.98 -20.04 -14.34
N ASP A 65 -16.28 -18.75 -14.35
CA ASP A 65 -15.56 -17.74 -15.14
C ASP A 65 -14.69 -16.92 -14.18
N ILE A 66 -13.36 -17.09 -14.30
CA ILE A 66 -12.38 -16.41 -13.46
C ILE A 66 -11.93 -15.15 -14.19
N LYS A 67 -12.23 -13.99 -13.62
CA LYS A 67 -11.83 -12.68 -14.15
C LYS A 67 -10.97 -11.94 -13.16
N THR A 68 -10.05 -11.15 -13.68
CA THR A 68 -9.27 -10.21 -12.89
C THR A 68 -10.20 -9.15 -12.27
N ASP A 69 -10.07 -8.95 -10.96
CA ASP A 69 -10.74 -7.87 -10.25
C ASP A 69 -9.95 -6.56 -10.41
N SER A 70 -10.21 -5.85 -11.51
CA SER A 70 -9.51 -4.59 -11.83
C SER A 70 -9.90 -3.44 -10.88
N ASP A 71 -11.08 -3.50 -10.24
CA ASP A 71 -11.59 -2.40 -9.40
C ASP A 71 -10.75 -2.22 -8.14
N LYS A 72 -10.39 -3.32 -7.46
CA LYS A 72 -9.47 -3.25 -6.32
C LYS A 72 -8.11 -2.66 -6.69
N GLY A 73 -7.58 -3.05 -7.86
CA GLY A 73 -6.31 -2.51 -8.36
C GLY A 73 -6.37 -0.98 -8.56
N ILE A 74 -7.49 -0.48 -9.09
CA ILE A 74 -7.73 0.95 -9.29
C ILE A 74 -7.84 1.68 -7.97
N GLU A 75 -8.56 1.14 -6.99
CA GLU A 75 -8.67 1.73 -5.65
C GLU A 75 -7.31 1.84 -4.96
N MET A 76 -6.51 0.77 -4.97
CA MET A 76 -5.15 0.80 -4.39
C MET A 76 -4.26 1.87 -5.05
N ILE A 77 -4.36 2.03 -6.37
CA ILE A 77 -3.59 3.03 -7.11
C ILE A 77 -4.09 4.45 -6.79
N LYS A 78 -5.40 4.66 -6.61
CA LYS A 78 -5.97 5.94 -6.14
C LYS A 78 -5.45 6.30 -4.76
N GLU A 79 -5.46 5.36 -3.83
CA GLU A 79 -4.94 5.55 -2.48
C GLU A 79 -3.46 5.89 -2.49
N PHE A 80 -2.66 5.20 -3.32
CA PHE A 80 -1.26 5.52 -3.53
C PHE A 80 -1.06 6.97 -4.02
N VAL A 81 -1.79 7.39 -5.05
CA VAL A 81 -1.73 8.77 -5.59
C VAL A 81 -2.11 9.79 -4.52
N ALA A 82 -3.17 9.52 -3.75
CA ALA A 82 -3.62 10.39 -2.67
C ALA A 82 -2.58 10.51 -1.54
N ALA A 83 -1.99 9.38 -1.11
CA ALA A 83 -0.97 9.35 -0.08
C ALA A 83 0.30 10.09 -0.52
N TYR A 84 0.77 9.83 -1.75
CA TYR A 84 1.91 10.54 -2.35
C TYR A 84 1.68 12.05 -2.36
N ASN A 85 0.53 12.51 -2.87
CA ASN A 85 0.20 13.92 -2.94
C ASN A 85 0.07 14.57 -1.57
N THR A 86 -0.42 13.84 -0.57
CA THR A 86 -0.54 14.32 0.81
C THR A 86 0.84 14.63 1.39
N VAL A 87 1.83 13.77 1.17
CA VAL A 87 3.21 14.00 1.63
C VAL A 87 3.85 15.20 0.94
N LEU A 88 3.68 15.33 -0.37
CA LEU A 88 4.18 16.50 -1.12
C LEU A 88 3.52 17.80 -0.65
N LYS A 89 2.20 17.78 -0.42
CA LYS A 89 1.44 18.92 0.09
C LYS A 89 1.93 19.34 1.47
N PHE A 90 2.07 18.37 2.39
CA PHE A 90 2.60 18.62 3.72
C PHE A 90 4.00 19.25 3.69
N SER A 91 4.88 18.74 2.84
CA SER A 91 6.22 19.30 2.66
C SER A 91 6.16 20.73 2.13
N LYS A 92 5.35 21.00 1.10
CA LYS A 92 5.18 22.34 0.52
C LYS A 92 4.67 23.33 1.56
N GLU A 93 3.63 22.96 2.31
CA GLU A 93 3.04 23.82 3.35
C GLU A 93 4.01 24.06 4.52
N SER A 94 4.79 23.04 4.91
CA SER A 94 5.73 23.15 6.02
C SER A 94 7.02 23.91 5.69
N THR A 95 7.37 23.99 4.40
CA THR A 95 8.60 24.65 3.92
C THR A 95 8.35 26.04 3.31
N ALA A 96 7.12 26.33 2.85
CA ALA A 96 6.78 27.62 2.28
C ALA A 96 6.86 28.73 3.34
N VAL A 97 7.65 29.77 3.06
CA VAL A 97 7.74 30.99 3.89
C VAL A 97 6.76 32.02 3.34
N ASP A 98 5.77 32.43 4.12
CA ASP A 98 4.92 33.56 3.82
C ASP A 98 5.59 34.84 4.31
N LYS A 99 5.96 35.70 3.37
CA LYS A 99 6.63 36.97 3.65
C LYS A 99 5.71 38.00 4.34
N ASN A 100 4.40 37.79 4.29
CA ASN A 100 3.41 38.67 4.91
C ASN A 100 2.95 38.18 6.30
N SER A 101 3.40 36.99 6.73
CA SER A 101 3.06 36.45 8.04
C SER A 101 3.78 37.24 9.14
N THR A 102 3.01 37.94 9.98
CA THR A 102 3.54 38.67 11.14
C THR A 102 3.83 37.70 12.29
N VAL A 103 5.08 37.64 12.75
CA VAL A 103 5.44 36.91 13.98
C VAL A 103 4.84 37.66 15.17
N ARG A 104 3.78 37.10 15.78
CA ARG A 104 3.31 37.58 17.09
C ARG A 104 4.11 36.88 18.17
N ASP A 105 4.87 37.64 18.96
CA ASP A 105 5.49 37.12 20.18
C ASP A 105 4.39 36.90 21.24
N GLY A 106 3.80 35.71 21.22
CA GLY A 106 3.07 35.20 22.37
C GLY A 106 4.10 34.83 23.44
N LYS A 107 4.37 35.75 24.38
CA LYS A 107 4.98 35.37 25.65
C LYS A 107 3.96 34.54 26.42
N GLU A 108 4.12 33.22 26.43
CA GLU A 108 3.56 32.42 27.52
C GLU A 108 4.63 32.34 28.63
N GLU A 109 4.31 32.89 29.80
CA GLU A 109 5.07 32.65 31.02
C GLU A 109 4.87 31.19 31.44
N GLY A 110 5.89 30.36 31.21
CA GLY A 110 5.89 28.96 31.67
C GLY A 110 6.77 28.10 30.79
N GLY A 111 7.83 27.52 31.37
CA GLY A 111 8.94 26.85 30.67
C GLY A 111 8.62 25.49 30.02
N GLU A 112 7.41 25.28 29.52
CA GLU A 112 7.02 24.08 28.77
C GLU A 112 6.42 24.50 27.43
N ILE A 113 6.95 23.92 26.34
CA ILE A 113 6.46 24.16 24.99
C ILE A 113 5.11 23.45 24.85
N GLY A 114 4.03 24.08 25.30
CA GLY A 114 2.68 23.52 25.29
C GLY A 114 2.04 23.49 23.90
N GLN A 115 0.94 22.75 23.77
CA GLN A 115 0.11 22.63 22.57
C GLN A 115 -0.36 24.01 22.04
N SER A 116 -0.52 24.99 22.91
CA SER A 116 -0.79 26.42 22.62
C SER A 116 0.30 27.10 21.77
N PHE A 117 1.58 26.70 21.91
CA PHE A 117 2.68 27.18 21.05
C PHE A 117 2.51 26.75 19.58
N TRP A 118 1.77 25.67 19.34
CA TRP A 118 1.48 25.16 17.99
C TRP A 118 0.20 25.76 17.40
N GLU A 119 -0.77 26.15 18.23
CA GLU A 119 -2.08 26.66 17.81
C GLU A 119 -2.07 28.18 17.47
N GLY A 120 -1.15 28.97 18.04
CA GLY A 120 -1.19 30.44 17.94
C GLY A 120 -0.20 31.11 16.97
N LYS A 121 0.86 30.43 16.50
CA LYS A 121 1.82 31.03 15.54
C LYS A 121 1.54 30.54 14.13
N THR A 122 1.25 31.48 13.24
CA THR A 122 1.36 31.36 11.78
C THR A 122 2.78 30.89 11.41
N LYS A 123 3.02 29.57 11.42
CA LYS A 123 4.30 28.89 11.19
C LYS A 123 4.50 28.58 9.71
N THR A 124 4.64 29.61 8.89
CA THR A 124 5.14 29.39 7.52
C THR A 124 6.63 29.15 7.58
N GLY A 125 7.11 28.11 6.89
CA GLY A 125 8.53 27.81 6.79
C GLY A 125 9.14 27.17 8.04
N LEU A 126 8.35 26.48 8.87
CA LEU A 126 8.86 25.75 10.04
C LEU A 126 10.01 24.79 9.67
N LEU A 127 9.89 24.14 8.51
CA LEU A 127 10.89 23.23 7.97
C LEU A 127 11.70 23.89 6.84
N SER A 128 11.65 25.23 6.74
CA SER A 128 12.47 25.98 5.78
C SER A 128 13.94 25.82 6.16
N GLY A 129 14.70 25.14 5.31
CA GLY A 129 16.10 24.79 5.56
C GLY A 129 16.33 23.34 6.04
N GLU A 130 15.28 22.57 6.30
CA GLU A 130 15.42 21.15 6.63
C GLU A 130 15.72 20.31 5.38
N HIS A 131 17.01 20.06 5.15
CA HIS A 131 17.50 19.28 4.03
C HIS A 131 16.99 17.83 4.00
N THR A 132 16.65 17.25 5.16
CA THR A 132 16.10 15.89 5.26
C THR A 132 14.76 15.78 4.53
N VAL A 133 13.86 16.76 4.70
CA VAL A 133 12.56 16.81 4.03
C VAL A 133 12.74 17.02 2.53
N ILE A 134 13.63 17.93 2.14
CA ILE A 134 13.92 18.21 0.73
C ILE A 134 14.44 16.95 0.03
N ARG A 135 15.36 16.21 0.67
CA ARG A 135 15.91 14.96 0.13
C ARG A 135 14.86 13.86 0.01
N LEU A 136 13.99 13.73 1.01
CA LEU A 136 12.86 12.79 0.98
C LEU A 136 11.98 13.07 -0.24
N ILE A 137 11.47 14.28 -0.37
CA ILE A 137 10.57 14.65 -1.47
C ILE A 137 11.25 14.52 -2.84
N ALA A 138 12.52 14.94 -2.95
CA ALA A 138 13.27 14.82 -4.20
C ALA A 138 13.37 13.34 -4.65
N GLY A 139 13.70 12.41 -3.74
CA GLY A 139 13.77 10.99 -4.10
C GLY A 139 12.39 10.40 -4.42
N MET A 140 11.32 10.80 -3.72
CA MET A 140 9.95 10.39 -4.07
C MET A 140 9.57 10.86 -5.48
N LYS A 141 9.94 12.09 -5.87
CA LYS A 141 9.75 12.61 -7.23
C LYS A 141 10.56 11.82 -8.26
N THR A 142 11.82 11.52 -7.97
CA THR A 142 12.66 10.70 -8.84
C THR A 142 12.00 9.36 -9.12
N VAL A 143 11.63 8.60 -8.08
CA VAL A 143 10.94 7.31 -8.18
C VAL A 143 9.68 7.40 -9.04
N ALA A 144 8.82 8.40 -8.79
CA ALA A 144 7.59 8.57 -9.58
C ALA A 144 7.83 8.91 -11.06
N SER A 145 8.97 9.51 -11.40
CA SER A 145 9.36 9.86 -12.78
C SER A 145 10.26 8.81 -13.45
N SER A 146 10.70 7.79 -12.73
CA SER A 146 11.62 6.77 -13.21
C SER A 146 10.97 5.84 -14.23
N SER A 147 11.83 5.22 -15.03
CA SER A 147 11.49 4.10 -15.91
C SER A 147 11.87 2.79 -15.24
N TYR A 148 10.95 1.83 -15.23
CA TYR A 148 11.13 0.54 -14.59
C TYR A 148 11.41 -0.60 -15.58
N PRO A 149 12.03 -1.71 -15.15
CA PRO A 149 12.12 -2.91 -15.97
C PRO A 149 10.75 -3.40 -16.40
N VAL A 150 10.70 -4.08 -17.54
CA VAL A 150 9.46 -4.61 -18.10
C VAL A 150 9.62 -6.11 -18.34
N SER A 151 8.49 -6.82 -18.30
CA SER A 151 8.40 -8.23 -18.69
C SER A 151 7.18 -8.40 -19.60
N GLY A 152 7.35 -9.16 -20.69
CA GLY A 152 6.29 -9.46 -21.64
C GLY A 152 5.97 -8.37 -22.67
N GLU A 153 4.99 -8.66 -23.51
CA GLU A 153 4.49 -7.81 -24.60
C GLU A 153 3.47 -6.78 -24.09
N ASN A 154 3.30 -5.65 -24.79
CA ASN A 154 2.44 -4.52 -24.36
C ASN A 154 2.76 -3.99 -22.96
N SER A 155 4.04 -3.94 -22.62
CA SER A 155 4.48 -3.59 -21.27
C SER A 155 4.50 -2.09 -21.01
N VAL A 156 4.10 -1.73 -19.79
CA VAL A 156 4.18 -0.38 -19.22
C VAL A 156 5.48 -0.21 -18.45
N ARG A 157 6.11 0.94 -18.62
CA ARG A 157 7.45 1.23 -18.08
C ARG A 157 7.45 2.40 -17.11
N MET A 158 6.48 3.29 -17.24
CA MET A 158 6.35 4.52 -16.46
C MET A 158 4.91 4.70 -15.96
N LEU A 159 4.74 5.47 -14.88
CA LEU A 159 3.42 5.88 -14.38
C LEU A 159 2.58 6.60 -15.44
N SER A 160 3.21 7.34 -16.35
CA SER A 160 2.53 8.03 -17.46
C SER A 160 1.84 7.07 -18.44
N ASP A 161 2.36 5.85 -18.59
CA ASP A 161 1.82 4.83 -19.49
C ASP A 161 0.46 4.33 -19.01
N ILE A 162 0.26 4.31 -17.69
CA ILE A 162 -0.99 3.94 -17.03
C ILE A 162 -1.89 5.14 -16.68
N GLY A 163 -1.55 6.34 -17.16
CA GLY A 163 -2.38 7.53 -16.96
C GLY A 163 -2.09 8.34 -15.70
N ILE A 164 -0.99 8.07 -15.01
CA ILE A 164 -0.56 8.86 -13.85
C ILE A 164 0.53 9.84 -14.30
N ASN A 165 0.22 11.14 -14.26
CA ASN A 165 1.10 12.19 -14.77
C ASN A 165 1.27 13.32 -13.76
N THR A 166 2.35 14.11 -13.89
CA THR A 166 2.57 15.30 -13.05
C THR A 166 1.90 16.57 -13.57
N GLY A 167 1.24 16.48 -14.73
CA GLY A 167 0.54 17.55 -15.42
C GLY A 167 -0.06 17.06 -16.72
N LYS A 168 -0.89 17.88 -17.36
CA LYS A 168 -1.36 17.61 -18.72
C LYS A 168 -0.22 17.77 -19.72
N VAL A 169 -0.29 17.08 -20.86
CA VAL A 169 0.64 17.31 -21.98
C VAL A 169 0.65 18.80 -22.34
N GLY A 170 1.84 19.40 -22.38
CA GLY A 170 2.01 20.84 -22.65
C GLY A 170 1.85 21.76 -21.43
N SER A 171 1.72 21.21 -20.21
CA SER A 171 1.73 22.02 -18.98
C SER A 171 3.05 22.78 -18.84
N LYS A 172 2.99 23.99 -18.27
CA LYS A 172 4.21 24.77 -18.03
C LYS A 172 5.00 24.15 -16.90
N TRP A 173 6.32 24.30 -16.93
CA TRP A 173 7.20 23.83 -15.86
C TRP A 173 6.72 24.30 -14.47
N ALA A 174 6.24 25.55 -14.38
CA ALA A 174 5.75 26.12 -13.13
C ALA A 174 4.59 25.34 -12.50
N ASP A 175 3.79 24.66 -13.30
CA ASP A 175 2.61 23.91 -12.87
C ASP A 175 2.96 22.46 -12.48
N ILE A 176 4.07 21.93 -13.00
CA ILE A 176 4.48 20.52 -12.80
C ILE A 176 5.70 20.34 -11.88
N GLN A 177 6.44 21.42 -11.59
CA GLN A 177 7.63 21.40 -10.72
C GLN A 177 7.35 20.86 -9.31
N ASP A 178 6.10 21.01 -8.85
CA ASP A 178 5.67 20.52 -7.55
C ASP A 178 5.58 19.00 -7.52
N GLY A 179 5.45 18.33 -8.67
CA GLY A 179 5.50 16.88 -8.80
C GLY A 179 4.23 16.15 -8.36
N PHE A 180 3.12 16.87 -8.12
CA PHE A 180 1.84 16.25 -7.78
C PHE A 180 1.37 15.28 -8.87
N LEU A 181 0.92 14.11 -8.47
CA LEU A 181 0.39 13.10 -9.37
C LEU A 181 -1.10 13.35 -9.66
N ILE A 182 -1.46 13.26 -10.93
CA ILE A 182 -2.82 13.36 -11.45
C ILE A 182 -3.13 12.02 -12.12
N LEU A 183 -4.21 11.37 -11.68
CA LEU A 183 -4.67 10.10 -12.22
C LEU A 183 -5.76 10.31 -13.28
N ASP A 184 -5.52 9.77 -14.47
CA ASP A 184 -6.54 9.49 -15.47
C ASP A 184 -7.07 8.05 -15.24
N GLU A 185 -8.24 7.97 -14.60
CA GLU A 185 -8.84 6.68 -14.24
C GLU A 185 -9.27 5.86 -15.47
N ASP A 186 -9.72 6.52 -16.54
CA ASP A 186 -10.16 5.83 -17.75
C ASP A 186 -8.97 5.17 -18.46
N LYS A 187 -7.84 5.88 -18.54
CA LYS A 187 -6.59 5.31 -19.08
C LYS A 187 -6.05 4.17 -18.21
N LEU A 188 -6.14 4.31 -16.88
CA LEU A 188 -5.76 3.24 -15.96
C LEU A 188 -6.65 2.00 -16.15
N ARG A 189 -7.97 2.19 -16.24
CA ARG A 189 -8.95 1.12 -16.51
C ARG A 189 -8.63 0.38 -17.81
N SER A 190 -8.36 1.12 -18.89
CA SER A 190 -7.99 0.52 -20.18
C SER A 190 -6.72 -0.32 -20.05
N LYS A 191 -5.67 0.20 -19.41
CA LYS A 191 -4.39 -0.50 -19.29
C LYS A 191 -4.45 -1.73 -18.40
N LEU A 192 -5.23 -1.68 -17.31
CA LEU A 192 -5.49 -2.85 -16.47
C LEU A 192 -6.31 -3.93 -17.19
N ALA A 193 -7.24 -3.55 -18.06
CA ALA A 193 -8.01 -4.49 -18.87
C ALA A 193 -7.16 -5.13 -19.99
N GLU A 194 -6.23 -4.37 -20.57
CA GLU A 194 -5.31 -4.84 -21.62
C GLU A 194 -4.24 -5.80 -21.07
N ASN A 195 -3.56 -5.42 -19.98
CA ASN A 195 -2.46 -6.21 -19.41
C ASN A 195 -2.29 -5.92 -17.90
N PRO A 196 -3.03 -6.63 -17.02
CA PRO A 196 -2.99 -6.40 -15.58
C PRO A 196 -1.62 -6.75 -14.98
N ASP A 197 -0.95 -7.78 -15.49
CA ASP A 197 0.38 -8.19 -15.03
C ASP A 197 1.42 -7.12 -15.29
N SER A 198 1.34 -6.44 -16.44
CA SER A 198 2.26 -5.34 -16.71
C SER A 198 2.07 -4.16 -15.75
N VAL A 199 0.83 -3.84 -15.37
CA VAL A 199 0.57 -2.78 -14.37
C VAL A 199 1.10 -3.20 -13.01
N ARG A 200 0.91 -4.47 -12.61
CA ARG A 200 1.49 -5.02 -11.38
C ARG A 200 3.02 -4.91 -11.38
N ASN A 201 3.67 -5.32 -12.47
CA ASN A 201 5.12 -5.31 -12.61
C ASN A 201 5.72 -3.89 -12.54
N LEU A 202 4.97 -2.86 -12.96
CA LEU A 202 5.39 -1.47 -12.78
C LEU A 202 5.55 -1.07 -11.31
N PHE A 203 4.69 -1.60 -10.44
CA PHE A 203 4.75 -1.30 -9.00
C PHE A 203 5.70 -2.22 -8.24
N ALA A 204 5.80 -3.48 -8.66
CA ALA A 204 6.67 -4.46 -8.04
C ALA A 204 6.97 -5.60 -9.03
N ILE A 205 8.25 -5.80 -9.35
CA ILE A 205 8.74 -6.88 -10.19
C ILE A 205 9.85 -7.66 -9.47
N ASP A 206 9.77 -8.98 -9.57
CA ASP A 206 10.86 -9.90 -9.23
C ASP A 206 11.69 -10.12 -10.50
N THR A 207 12.95 -9.71 -10.46
CA THR A 207 13.88 -9.78 -11.60
C THR A 207 14.74 -11.03 -11.59
N ASN A 208 14.75 -11.78 -10.49
CA ASN A 208 15.65 -12.92 -10.29
C ASN A 208 14.93 -14.25 -9.96
N SER A 209 13.59 -14.23 -9.87
CA SER A 209 12.71 -15.35 -9.55
C SER A 209 12.91 -15.96 -8.15
N ASP A 210 13.36 -15.18 -7.16
CA ASP A 210 13.51 -15.62 -5.76
C ASP A 210 12.25 -15.41 -4.90
N ALA A 211 11.14 -15.00 -5.54
CA ALA A 211 9.87 -14.65 -4.92
C ALA A 211 9.94 -13.37 -4.04
N ARG A 212 10.95 -12.52 -4.23
CA ARG A 212 11.03 -11.18 -3.66
C ARG A 212 10.95 -10.13 -4.75
N MET A 213 10.25 -9.05 -4.45
CA MET A 213 10.14 -7.93 -5.37
C MET A 213 11.42 -7.10 -5.27
N ASP A 214 12.15 -6.98 -6.37
CA ASP A 214 13.45 -6.31 -6.42
C ASP A 214 13.31 -4.80 -6.67
N THR A 215 12.38 -4.42 -7.55
CA THR A 215 12.20 -3.03 -7.98
C THR A 215 10.77 -2.76 -8.42
N GLY A 216 10.44 -1.49 -8.61
CA GLY A 216 9.13 -1.01 -9.02
C GLY A 216 8.80 0.27 -8.29
N VAL A 217 7.80 1.01 -8.76
CA VAL A 217 7.40 2.28 -8.13
C VAL A 217 7.10 2.09 -6.65
N GLY A 218 6.40 1.01 -6.28
CA GLY A 218 6.04 0.73 -4.89
C GLY A 218 7.25 0.29 -4.06
N VAL A 219 8.08 -0.59 -4.61
CA VAL A 219 9.28 -1.12 -3.94
C VAL A 219 10.30 -0.01 -3.69
N ASP A 220 10.69 0.71 -4.74
CA ASP A 220 11.67 1.78 -4.66
C ASP A 220 11.20 2.93 -3.75
N LEU A 221 9.91 3.26 -3.78
CA LEU A 221 9.36 4.30 -2.90
C LEU A 221 9.43 3.85 -1.43
N LEU A 222 9.10 2.59 -1.16
CA LEU A 222 9.18 2.03 0.19
C LEU A 222 10.63 2.01 0.68
N GLU A 223 11.58 1.58 -0.14
CA GLU A 223 13.01 1.59 0.19
C GLU A 223 13.52 2.99 0.47
N HIS A 224 13.10 3.98 -0.33
CA HIS A 224 13.46 5.37 -0.13
C HIS A 224 12.86 5.96 1.15
N ILE A 225 11.62 5.61 1.52
CA ILE A 225 10.94 6.13 2.71
C ILE A 225 11.45 5.45 4.00
N LYS A 226 11.81 4.17 3.94
CA LYS A 226 12.23 3.35 5.10
C LYS A 226 13.23 4.02 6.05
N PRO A 227 14.36 4.59 5.61
CA PRO A 227 15.31 5.23 6.53
C PRO A 227 14.74 6.46 7.26
N TYR A 228 13.65 7.05 6.77
CA TYR A 228 13.00 8.20 7.41
C TYR A 228 12.00 7.78 8.49
N THR A 229 11.32 6.64 8.31
CA THR A 229 10.20 6.21 9.17
C THR A 229 10.58 5.15 10.21
N GLN A 230 11.82 4.65 10.18
CA GLN A 230 12.32 3.71 11.19
C GLN A 230 12.22 4.29 12.61
N TYR A 231 11.55 3.56 13.50
CA TYR A 231 11.34 3.98 14.89
C TYR A 231 12.67 4.20 15.63
N ALA A 232 13.56 3.20 15.60
CA ALA A 232 14.89 3.30 16.17
C ALA A 232 15.92 3.65 15.08
N GLY A 233 16.60 4.78 15.24
CA GLY A 233 17.69 5.19 14.36
C GLY A 233 17.25 5.76 12.99
N GLY A 234 15.95 5.98 12.77
CA GLY A 234 15.47 6.66 11.57
C GLY A 234 15.87 8.13 11.54
N LEU A 235 15.92 8.71 10.34
CA LEU A 235 16.35 10.09 10.13
C LEU A 235 15.41 11.10 10.81
N VAL A 236 14.10 10.84 10.83
CA VAL A 236 13.12 11.73 11.47
C VAL A 236 13.24 11.64 13.00
N SER A 237 13.23 10.43 13.57
CA SER A 237 13.35 10.26 15.03
C SER A 237 14.70 10.75 15.56
N GLY A 238 15.79 10.52 14.82
CA GLY A 238 17.10 11.08 15.14
C GLY A 238 17.13 12.61 15.13
N LYS A 239 16.50 13.24 14.14
CA LYS A 239 16.41 14.71 14.07
C LYS A 239 15.57 15.28 15.21
N VAL A 240 14.44 14.66 15.54
CA VAL A 240 13.58 15.07 16.66
C VAL A 240 14.37 15.02 17.96
N LYS A 241 15.02 13.89 18.24
CA LYS A 241 15.85 13.72 19.45
C LYS A 241 16.96 14.77 19.55
N MET A 242 17.66 15.04 18.45
CA MET A 242 18.72 16.06 18.42
C MET A 242 18.16 17.46 18.74
N LEU A 243 16.98 17.81 18.23
CA LEU A 243 16.33 19.09 18.52
C LEU A 243 15.88 19.16 19.98
N GLU A 244 15.34 18.07 20.55
CA GLU A 244 14.97 17.99 21.97
C GLU A 244 16.18 18.19 22.89
N GLU A 245 17.32 17.56 22.57
CA GLU A 245 18.59 17.74 23.30
C GLU A 245 19.09 19.18 23.22
N GLN A 246 19.06 19.81 22.03
CA GLN A 246 19.43 21.21 21.85
C GLN A 246 18.53 22.17 22.66
N VAL A 247 17.23 21.90 22.71
CA VAL A 247 16.29 22.67 23.53
C VAL A 247 16.62 22.52 25.02
N ALA A 248 16.89 21.29 25.48
CA ALA A 248 17.26 21.02 26.87
C ALA A 248 18.56 21.74 27.27
N ASP A 249 19.60 21.68 26.43
CA ASP A 249 20.88 22.36 26.67
C ASP A 249 20.75 23.89 26.67
N ASN A 250 19.98 24.45 25.74
CA ASN A 250 19.71 25.88 25.70
C ASN A 250 18.95 26.34 26.95
N ASN A 251 17.95 25.58 27.40
CA ASN A 251 17.22 25.86 28.62
C ASN A 251 18.11 25.81 29.88
N LYS A 252 19.13 24.96 29.89
CA LYS A 252 20.13 24.94 30.98
C LYS A 252 20.98 26.22 30.98
N LYS A 253 21.49 26.64 29.81
CA LYS A 253 22.30 27.87 29.68
C LYS A 253 21.55 29.15 30.02
N ILE A 254 20.23 29.20 29.80
CA ILE A 254 19.40 30.36 30.15
C ILE A 254 19.21 30.49 31.67
N LYS A 255 19.35 29.40 32.42
CA LYS A 255 19.18 29.37 33.89
C LYS A 255 20.48 29.71 34.65
N GLU A 256 21.63 29.73 33.97
CA GLU A 256 22.95 30.14 34.51
C GLU A 256 23.20 31.63 34.26
#